data_AF-A0A3D1IKN9-F1
#
_entry.id   AF-A0A3D1IKN9-F1
#
_cell.length_a   1.000
_cell.length_b   1.000
_cell.length_c   1.000
_cell.angle_alpha   90.00
_cell.angle_beta   90.00
_cell.angle_gamma   90.00
#
_symmetry.space_group_name_H-M   'P 1'
#
loop_
_entity.id
_entity.type
_entity.pdbx_description
1 polymer ?
#
loop_
_entity_poly.entity_id
_entity_poly.type
_entity_poly.pdbx_seq_one_letter_code
_entity_poly.pdbx_strand_id
1 'polypeptide(L)'
;PEKMKDFSKLNTYHVETLAYYLNKLQSIPEADGTLLDSTVVLYGKGMSDGNTHNNYSVPVVVIGGPENGLAGNRHLVYPKGTPLANLSVSLLDKFGVNVESFGDSTGELPLLSGV
;
A
#
# COMPACT_ATOMS: atom_id res chain seq x y z
N PRO A 1 11.17 -18.28 -20.11
CA PRO A 1 11.83 -18.67 -18.84
C PRO A 1 12.85 -17.64 -18.35
N GLU A 2 13.85 -17.29 -19.16
CA GLU A 2 14.89 -16.30 -18.81
C GLU A 2 14.31 -14.92 -18.46
N LYS A 3 13.46 -14.35 -19.33
CA LYS A 3 12.76 -13.07 -19.06
C LYS A 3 12.00 -13.05 -17.72
N MET A 4 11.42 -14.17 -17.32
CA MET A 4 10.71 -14.28 -16.03
C MET A 4 11.67 -14.30 -14.84
N LYS A 5 12.85 -14.90 -14.99
CA LYS A 5 13.91 -14.85 -13.97
C LYS A 5 14.44 -13.43 -13.80
N ASP A 6 14.72 -12.75 -14.92
CA ASP A 6 15.19 -11.36 -14.90
C ASP A 6 14.15 -10.43 -14.26
N PHE A 7 12.88 -10.61 -14.63
CA PHE A 7 11.78 -9.88 -14.02
C PHE A 7 11.68 -10.17 -12.53
N SER A 8 11.76 -11.43 -12.10
CA SER A 8 11.75 -11.79 -10.68
C SER A 8 12.91 -11.13 -9.94
N LYS A 9 14.12 -11.15 -10.49
CA LYS A 9 15.31 -10.53 -9.88
C LYS A 9 15.12 -9.02 -9.69
N LEU A 10 14.57 -8.34 -10.69
CA LEU A 10 14.28 -6.91 -10.59
C LEU A 10 13.21 -6.61 -9.52
N ASN A 11 12.15 -7.42 -9.46
CA ASN A 11 11.12 -7.24 -8.43
C ASN A 11 11.65 -7.51 -7.02
N THR A 12 12.49 -8.54 -6.85
CA THR A 12 13.17 -8.80 -5.58
C THR A 12 14.00 -7.59 -5.16
N TYR A 13 14.79 -7.01 -6.06
CA TYR A 13 15.57 -5.81 -5.78
C TYR A 13 14.72 -4.62 -5.33
N HIS A 14 13.55 -4.39 -5.96
CA HIS A 14 12.64 -3.33 -5.53
C HIS A 14 12.06 -3.57 -4.14
N VAL A 15 11.71 -4.82 -3.80
CA VAL A 15 11.21 -5.18 -2.47
C VAL A 15 12.33 -5.09 -1.41
N GLU A 16 13.56 -5.47 -1.75
CA GLU A 16 14.74 -5.27 -0.87
C GLU A 16 15.00 -3.78 -0.61
N THR A 17 14.84 -2.95 -1.62
CA THR A 17 14.98 -1.48 -1.49
C THR A 17 13.88 -0.90 -0.61
N LEU A 18 12.65 -1.39 -0.72
CA LEU A 18 11.56 -1.03 0.20
C LEU A 18 11.90 -1.45 1.64
N ALA A 19 12.37 -2.68 1.85
CA ALA A 19 12.75 -3.15 3.17
C ALA A 19 13.87 -2.30 3.79
N TYR A 20 14.87 -1.92 3.00
CA TYR A 20 15.90 -0.97 3.41
C TYR A 20 15.33 0.39 3.84
N TYR A 21 14.39 0.94 3.07
CA TYR A 21 13.73 2.21 3.39
C TYR A 21 12.92 2.11 4.69
N LEU A 22 12.15 1.04 4.87
CA LEU A 22 11.35 0.82 6.09
C LEU A 22 12.25 0.64 7.33
N ASN A 23 13.33 -0.13 7.20
CA ASN A 23 14.32 -0.27 8.29
C ASN A 23 14.95 1.07 8.68
N LYS A 24 15.20 1.95 7.70
CA LYS A 24 15.66 3.32 8.00
C LYS A 24 14.63 4.11 8.78
N LEU A 25 13.37 4.13 8.36
CA LEU A 25 12.30 4.80 9.10
C LEU A 25 12.17 4.25 10.53
N GLN A 26 12.21 2.92 10.68
CA GLN A 26 12.14 2.27 11.99
C GLN A 26 13.38 2.58 12.87
N SER A 27 14.54 2.84 12.27
CA SER A 27 15.76 3.15 13.04
C SER A 27 15.82 4.57 13.59
N ILE A 28 14.92 5.46 13.15
CA ILE A 28 14.88 6.87 13.56
C ILE A 28 13.95 6.98 14.76
N PRO A 29 14.43 7.30 15.97
CA PRO A 29 13.58 7.52 17.13
C PRO A 29 12.74 8.80 16.94
N GLU A 30 11.44 8.71 17.22
CA GLU A 30 10.51 9.84 17.19
C GLU A 30 9.48 9.69 18.32
N ALA A 31 9.38 10.68 19.20
CA ALA A 31 8.55 10.63 20.41
C ALA A 31 8.75 9.33 21.22
N ASP A 32 7.66 8.59 21.47
CA ASP A 32 7.66 7.33 22.22
C ASP A 32 7.94 6.09 21.35
N GLY A 33 8.21 6.27 20.06
CA GLY A 33 8.40 5.21 19.07
C GLY A 33 9.45 5.55 18.02
N THR A 34 9.14 5.19 16.78
CA THR A 34 10.00 5.38 15.61
C THR A 34 9.28 6.18 14.54
N LEU A 35 10.01 6.80 13.61
CA LEU A 35 9.40 7.52 12.49
C LEU A 35 8.47 6.62 11.64
N LEU A 36 8.69 5.30 11.63
CA LEU A 36 7.78 4.37 10.95
C LEU A 36 6.42 4.23 11.67
N ASP A 37 6.37 4.45 12.99
CA ASP A 37 5.14 4.33 13.78
C ASP A 37 4.14 5.45 13.44
N SER A 38 4.64 6.63 13.06
CA SER A 38 3.87 7.81 12.62
C SER A 38 3.72 7.92 11.09
N THR A 39 4.44 7.11 10.31
CA THR A 39 4.44 7.14 8.83
C THR A 39 3.62 6.02 8.21
N VAL A 40 2.80 6.32 7.20
CA VAL A 40 2.15 5.31 6.36
C VAL A 40 2.79 5.27 4.98
N VAL A 41 3.18 4.07 4.55
CA VAL A 41 3.76 3.80 3.22
C VAL A 41 2.78 2.96 2.41
N LEU A 42 2.27 3.52 1.32
CA LEU A 42 1.58 2.77 0.27
C LEU A 42 2.59 2.38 -0.81
N TYR A 43 2.78 1.07 -1.01
CA TYR A 43 3.70 0.53 -2.02
C TYR A 43 2.98 -0.49 -2.91
N GLY A 44 3.30 -0.50 -4.20
CA GLY A 44 2.72 -1.47 -5.12
C GLY A 44 3.00 -1.13 -6.58
N LYS A 45 2.14 -1.63 -7.46
CA LYS A 45 2.23 -1.38 -8.91
C LYS A 45 0.94 -0.77 -9.45
N GLY A 46 1.05 -0.01 -10.54
CA GLY A 46 -0.10 0.48 -11.30
C GLY A 46 -0.75 -0.56 -12.21
N MET A 47 -0.10 -1.71 -12.44
CA MET A 47 -0.60 -2.79 -13.29
C MET A 47 -0.19 -4.16 -12.73
N SER A 48 -1.08 -5.14 -12.87
CA SER A 48 -0.84 -6.54 -12.48
C SER A 48 -0.12 -7.31 -13.59
N ASP A 49 -0.42 -7.00 -14.85
CA ASP A 49 0.29 -7.52 -16.02
C ASP A 49 0.54 -6.40 -17.04
N GLY A 50 1.82 -6.08 -17.23
CA GLY A 50 2.24 -5.05 -18.18
C GLY A 50 2.14 -5.47 -19.64
N ASN A 51 2.12 -6.77 -19.96
CA ASN A 51 2.00 -7.23 -21.36
C ASN A 51 0.60 -6.99 -21.92
N THR A 52 -0.41 -7.11 -21.05
CA THR A 52 -1.82 -6.94 -21.40
C THR A 52 -2.40 -5.60 -20.96
N HIS A 53 -1.57 -4.73 -20.36
CA HIS A 53 -1.99 -3.48 -19.72
C HIS A 53 -3.13 -3.68 -18.70
N ASN A 54 -3.09 -4.80 -17.97
CA ASN A 54 -4.10 -5.15 -17.00
C ASN A 54 -3.88 -4.41 -15.68
N ASN A 55 -4.85 -3.59 -15.27
CA ASN A 55 -4.86 -2.83 -14.02
C ASN A 55 -5.76 -3.45 -12.93
N TYR A 56 -6.34 -4.63 -13.16
CA TYR A 56 -7.13 -5.35 -12.16
C TYR A 56 -6.23 -6.16 -11.23
N SER A 57 -6.61 -6.26 -9.95
CA SER A 57 -5.91 -7.06 -8.94
C SER A 57 -4.42 -6.73 -8.84
N VAL A 58 -4.09 -5.43 -8.82
CA VAL A 58 -2.72 -4.97 -8.63
C VAL A 58 -2.21 -5.33 -7.23
N PRO A 59 -0.95 -5.79 -7.09
CA PRO A 59 -0.36 -6.03 -5.79
C PRO A 59 -0.04 -4.69 -5.12
N VAL A 60 -0.66 -4.45 -3.98
CA VAL A 60 -0.41 -3.28 -3.12
C VAL A 60 -0.23 -3.72 -1.67
N VAL A 61 0.61 -3.01 -0.94
CA VAL A 61 0.83 -3.18 0.50
C VAL A 61 0.79 -1.81 1.17
N VAL A 62 0.14 -1.75 2.33
CA VAL A 62 0.14 -0.58 3.20
C VAL A 62 0.91 -0.96 4.46
N ILE A 63 1.90 -0.15 4.83
CA ILE A 63 2.86 -0.46 5.88
C ILE A 63 3.00 0.73 6.83
N GLY A 64 3.16 0.46 8.12
CA GLY A 64 3.37 1.49 9.15
C GLY A 64 2.08 2.15 9.62
N GLY A 65 2.23 3.26 10.33
CA GLY A 65 1.15 4.05 10.92
C GLY A 65 0.30 3.36 12.00
N PRO A 66 0.85 2.54 12.92
CA PRO A 66 0.10 2.11 14.10
C PRO A 66 -0.46 3.29 14.91
N GLU A 67 0.25 4.42 14.99
CA GLU A 67 -0.25 5.64 15.63
C GLU A 67 -1.40 6.29 14.84
N ASN A 68 -1.44 6.05 13.53
CA ASN A 68 -2.55 6.40 12.67
C ASN A 68 -3.66 5.32 12.69
N GLY A 69 -3.64 4.36 13.63
CA GLY A 69 -4.70 3.38 13.81
C GLY A 69 -4.91 2.43 12.62
N LEU A 70 -3.87 2.17 11.82
CA LEU A 70 -3.88 1.13 10.79
C LEU A 70 -3.54 -0.23 11.41
N ALA A 71 -4.40 -1.22 11.18
CA ALA A 71 -4.16 -2.58 11.66
C ALA A 71 -3.35 -3.38 10.61
N GLY A 72 -2.10 -3.69 10.93
CA GLY A 72 -1.21 -4.50 10.12
C GLY A 72 -1.50 -6.01 10.20
N ASN A 73 -0.57 -6.83 9.68
CA ASN A 73 -0.62 -8.30 9.71
C ASN A 73 -1.92 -8.91 9.13
N ARG A 74 -2.39 -8.37 8.00
CA ARG A 74 -3.61 -8.82 7.32
C ARG A 74 -3.39 -8.91 5.82
N HIS A 75 -4.10 -9.86 5.20
CA HIS A 75 -4.27 -9.92 3.76
C HIS A 75 -5.75 -9.65 3.47
N LEU A 76 -6.03 -8.45 2.96
CA LEU A 76 -7.40 -8.02 2.67
C LEU A 76 -7.73 -8.32 1.21
N VAL A 77 -8.86 -8.99 0.99
CA VAL A 77 -9.36 -9.33 -0.35
C VAL A 77 -10.76 -8.74 -0.48
N TYR A 78 -10.95 -7.90 -1.49
CA TYR A 78 -12.23 -7.28 -1.81
C TYR A 78 -12.90 -7.97 -2.99
N PRO A 79 -14.22 -7.78 -3.19
CA PRO A 79 -14.92 -8.30 -4.36
C PRO A 79 -14.23 -7.91 -5.67
N LYS A 80 -14.27 -8.81 -6.66
CA LYS A 80 -13.70 -8.56 -7.97
C LYS A 80 -14.33 -7.31 -8.60
N GLY A 81 -13.49 -6.43 -9.16
CA GLY A 81 -13.93 -5.17 -9.74
C GLY A 81 -13.98 -4.00 -8.77
N THR A 82 -13.62 -4.20 -7.50
CA THR A 82 -13.41 -3.09 -6.55
C THR A 82 -12.29 -2.18 -7.06
N PRO A 83 -12.54 -0.87 -7.29
CA PRO A 83 -11.51 0.06 -7.76
C PRO A 83 -10.40 0.22 -6.73
N LEU A 84 -9.14 0.25 -7.19
CA LEU A 84 -8.00 0.56 -6.32
C LEU A 84 -8.13 1.97 -5.74
N ALA A 85 -8.74 2.90 -6.48
CA ALA A 85 -8.92 4.27 -6.04
C ALA A 85 -9.73 4.41 -4.74
N ASN A 86 -10.54 3.41 -4.37
CA ASN A 86 -11.21 3.37 -3.07
C ASN A 86 -10.18 3.33 -1.90
N LEU A 87 -9.00 2.73 -2.11
CA LEU A 87 -7.90 2.77 -1.14
C LEU A 87 -7.38 4.19 -0.93
N SER A 88 -7.28 4.97 -2.02
CA SER A 88 -6.82 6.35 -1.96
C SER A 88 -7.81 7.22 -1.18
N VAL A 89 -9.12 7.09 -1.43
CA VAL A 89 -10.15 7.80 -0.67
C VAL A 89 -10.06 7.46 0.82
N SER A 90 -9.99 6.17 1.18
CA SER A 90 -9.91 5.77 2.59
C SER A 90 -8.62 6.21 3.29
N LEU A 91 -7.49 6.25 2.59
CA LEU A 91 -6.25 6.77 3.17
C LEU A 91 -6.33 8.30 3.36
N LEU A 92 -6.88 9.03 2.39
CA LEU A 92 -7.05 10.48 2.48
C LEU A 92 -7.96 10.85 3.66
N ASP A 93 -9.12 10.18 3.79
CA ASP A 93 -10.04 10.36 4.91
C ASP A 93 -9.34 10.11 6.25
N LYS A 94 -8.53 9.04 6.34
CA LYS A 94 -7.75 8.71 7.54
C LYS A 94 -6.81 9.82 7.98
N PHE A 95 -6.29 10.61 7.04
CA PHE A 95 -5.42 11.75 7.30
C PHE A 95 -6.17 13.09 7.35
N GLY A 96 -7.50 13.08 7.47
CA GLY A 96 -8.35 14.27 7.59
C GLY A 96 -8.57 15.01 6.27
N VAL A 97 -8.20 14.41 5.13
CA VAL A 97 -8.42 14.96 3.80
C VAL A 97 -9.69 14.35 3.22
N ASN A 98 -10.82 14.98 3.57
CA ASN A 98 -12.14 14.51 3.14
C ASN A 98 -12.36 14.86 1.66
N VAL A 99 -12.43 13.85 0.80
CA VAL A 99 -12.75 13.98 -0.63
C VAL A 99 -13.96 13.12 -0.97
N GLU A 100 -14.87 13.63 -1.79
CA GLU A 100 -16.05 12.85 -2.22
C GLU A 100 -15.68 11.71 -3.19
N SER A 101 -14.62 11.90 -3.99
CA SER A 101 -14.13 10.89 -4.93
C SER A 101 -12.68 11.16 -5.35
N PHE A 102 -12.02 10.11 -5.85
CA PHE A 102 -10.71 10.17 -6.48
C PHE A 102 -10.66 9.17 -7.64
N GLY A 103 -10.27 9.59 -8.84
CA GLY A 103 -10.18 8.70 -10.01
C GLY A 103 -11.51 8.01 -10.32
N ASP A 104 -11.49 6.67 -10.39
CA ASP A 104 -12.66 5.81 -10.60
C ASP A 104 -13.24 5.25 -9.28
N SER A 105 -12.97 5.89 -8.15
CA SER A 105 -13.46 5.44 -6.85
C SER A 105 -14.99 5.39 -6.82
N THR A 106 -15.52 4.33 -6.23
CA THR A 106 -16.96 4.15 -5.98
C THR A 106 -17.33 4.27 -4.51
N GLY A 107 -16.34 4.51 -3.65
CA GLY A 107 -16.50 4.68 -2.20
C GLY A 107 -15.19 4.41 -1.47
N GLU A 108 -15.31 4.13 -0.18
CA GLU A 108 -14.20 3.76 0.69
C GLU A 108 -13.98 2.24 0.75
N LEU A 109 -12.76 1.83 1.07
CA LEU A 109 -12.45 0.46 1.48
C LEU A 109 -12.65 0.30 2.99
N PRO A 110 -13.62 -0.54 3.42
CA PRO A 110 -13.77 -0.86 4.83
C PRO A 110 -12.57 -1.66 5.33
N LEU A 111 -12.32 -1.67 6.64
CA LEU A 111 -11.32 -2.51 7.33
C LEU A 111 -9.86 -2.04 7.26
N LEU A 112 -9.54 -0.82 6.83
CA LEU A 112 -8.16 -0.31 6.96
C LEU A 112 -7.78 -0.06 8.43
N SER A 113 -8.69 0.49 9.22
CA SER A 113 -8.57 0.57 10.68
C SER A 113 -9.15 -0.67 11.37
N GLY A 114 -8.65 -1.00 12.56
CA GLY A 114 -9.15 -2.11 13.39
C GLY A 114 -10.51 -1.87 14.06
N VAL A 115 -11.35 -1.01 13.47
CA VAL A 115 -12.73 -0.73 13.89
C VAL A 115 -13.65 -1.05 12.73
#